data_AF-A0A662R7Y4-F1
#
_entry.id   AF-A0A662R7Y4-F1
#
_cell.length_a   1.000
_cell.length_b   1.000
_cell.length_c   1.000
_cell.angle_alpha   90.00
_cell.angle_beta   90.00
_cell.angle_gamma   90.00
#
_symmetry.space_group_name_H-M   'P 1'
#
loop_
_entity.id
_entity.type
_entity.pdbx_description
1 polymer ?
#
loop_
_entity_poly.entity_id
_entity_poly.type
_entity_poly.pdbx_seq_one_letter_code
_entity_poly.pdbx_strand_id
1 'polypeptide(L)'
;MSEEKKAFDEWMQFYVCDDPYWEIPSRYMDTSRVGQYLKKLQKLEKSYSLYIDDLYTGLPTCYSVLCLPKNASFDAVEKAYERKKRHSVYPDDVLKRAYEILSSNEKRSDYEEIIYLFNKIMQNHTAKEKQELIKEHASWLEKEKDQATFNYIREKHGVWQQLFFHGAPTFYELLGVDRTKLKSGEEVKCENKDVDKRLVEEIYKIINNPQLRFEYDFMLDILDEMFGEEKSEMFKSEKTFWKGRDAVYLMILKYYEPIKKYEQLIDMHNDWEAYIEDRTFYDVLTIDMASISGDKQEVENTIRNAYKDKERTPEVNLAYSVLKNFRLRNDYDWLLKNKKWLDLLHEIDVEEVDDAEINKVMKMVDELATELKTGGKNVEPTG
;
A
#
# COMPACT_ATOMS: atom_id res chain seq x y z
N MET A 1 11.42 14.27 -12.92
CA MET A 1 10.66 13.14 -12.35
C MET A 1 9.99 13.68 -11.10
N SER A 2 8.66 13.63 -11.00
CA SER A 2 7.94 14.16 -9.82
C SER A 2 8.16 13.24 -8.61
N GLU A 3 7.92 13.74 -7.40
CA GLU A 3 8.09 12.95 -6.17
C GLU A 3 7.14 11.75 -6.13
N GLU A 4 5.92 11.91 -6.65
CA GLU A 4 4.91 10.84 -6.72
C GLU A 4 5.38 9.71 -7.63
N LYS A 5 5.92 10.04 -8.80
CA LYS A 5 6.45 9.02 -9.73
C LYS A 5 7.61 8.26 -9.10
N LYS A 6 8.48 8.96 -8.38
CA LYS A 6 9.61 8.32 -7.70
C LYS A 6 9.12 7.35 -6.61
N ALA A 7 8.15 7.75 -5.79
CA ALA A 7 7.59 6.88 -4.75
C ALA A 7 6.90 5.65 -5.34
N PHE A 8 6.16 5.82 -6.44
CA PHE A 8 5.57 4.73 -7.19
C PHE A 8 6.63 3.78 -7.76
N ASP A 9 7.64 4.31 -8.45
CA ASP A 9 8.70 3.51 -9.06
C ASP A 9 9.50 2.74 -7.98
N GLU A 10 9.77 3.35 -6.82
CA GLU A 10 10.41 2.68 -5.66
C GLU A 10 9.55 1.55 -5.09
N TRP A 11 8.23 1.73 -5.01
CA TRP A 11 7.32 0.66 -4.63
C TRP A 11 7.38 -0.48 -5.65
N MET A 12 7.23 -0.18 -6.94
CA MET A 12 7.15 -1.19 -7.98
C MET A 12 8.39 -2.08 -8.06
N GLN A 13 9.59 -1.54 -7.78
CA GLN A 13 10.84 -2.31 -7.73
C GLN A 13 10.85 -3.46 -6.72
N PHE A 14 9.97 -3.41 -5.70
CA PHE A 14 9.87 -4.46 -4.69
C PHE A 14 8.90 -5.58 -5.06
N TYR A 15 8.01 -5.34 -6.01
CA TYR A 15 6.91 -6.27 -6.32
C TYR A 15 6.94 -6.76 -7.76
N VAL A 16 7.42 -5.95 -8.70
CA VAL A 16 7.39 -6.26 -10.12
C VAL A 16 8.80 -6.36 -10.67
N CYS A 17 9.07 -7.47 -11.33
CA CYS A 17 10.28 -7.66 -12.12
C CYS A 17 9.97 -8.44 -13.38
N ASP A 18 10.77 -8.18 -14.42
CA ASP A 18 10.85 -9.06 -15.56
C ASP A 18 11.39 -10.44 -15.13
N ASP A 19 11.14 -11.46 -15.96
CA ASP A 19 11.74 -12.77 -15.80
C ASP A 19 12.85 -13.02 -16.84
N PRO A 20 14.08 -12.55 -16.60
CA PRO A 20 15.19 -12.75 -17.53
C PRO A 20 15.66 -14.20 -17.59
N TYR A 21 15.12 -15.10 -16.75
CA TYR A 21 15.53 -16.49 -16.69
C TYR A 21 14.60 -17.40 -17.51
N TRP A 22 13.43 -16.88 -17.87
CA TRP A 22 12.42 -17.56 -18.69
C TRP A 22 12.57 -17.18 -20.18
N GLU A 23 13.70 -17.53 -20.78
CA GLU A 23 13.98 -17.22 -22.18
C GLU A 23 13.53 -18.34 -23.12
N ILE A 24 12.26 -18.32 -23.55
CA ILE A 24 11.78 -19.29 -24.55
C ILE A 24 12.49 -19.06 -25.90
N PRO A 25 13.23 -20.06 -26.40
CA PRO A 25 13.98 -19.91 -27.64
C PRO A 25 13.07 -19.96 -28.87
N SER A 26 13.28 -19.01 -29.78
CA SER A 26 12.58 -18.94 -31.07
C SER A 26 12.96 -20.11 -32.00
N ARG A 27 14.20 -20.58 -31.95
CA ARG A 27 14.71 -21.64 -32.82
C ARG A 27 14.11 -23.01 -32.47
N TYR A 28 13.71 -23.74 -33.50
CA TYR A 28 13.33 -25.15 -33.39
C TYR A 28 14.56 -26.08 -33.44
N MET A 29 14.57 -27.13 -32.63
CA MET A 29 15.53 -28.24 -32.69
C MET A 29 14.80 -29.58 -32.67
N ASP A 30 15.27 -30.54 -33.47
CA ASP A 30 14.71 -31.88 -33.53
C ASP A 30 14.81 -32.64 -32.20
N THR A 31 13.86 -33.55 -31.96
CA THR A 31 13.71 -34.28 -30.69
C THR A 31 14.94 -35.12 -30.35
N SER A 32 15.61 -35.65 -31.37
CA SER A 32 16.87 -36.40 -31.21
C SER A 32 18.00 -35.58 -30.58
N ARG A 33 17.97 -34.25 -30.73
CA ARG A 33 18.98 -33.31 -30.20
C ARG A 33 18.67 -32.85 -28.78
N VAL A 34 17.40 -32.92 -28.35
CA VAL A 34 16.99 -32.56 -26.97
C VAL A 34 16.81 -33.76 -26.05
N GLY A 35 16.82 -34.99 -26.56
CA GLY A 35 16.55 -36.19 -25.78
C GLY A 35 17.46 -36.40 -24.56
N GLN A 36 18.71 -35.92 -24.60
CA GLN A 36 19.60 -35.94 -23.42
C GLN A 36 19.14 -34.96 -22.32
N TYR A 37 18.66 -33.77 -22.69
CA TYR A 37 18.12 -32.80 -21.75
C TYR A 37 16.82 -33.29 -21.12
N LEU A 38 15.93 -33.89 -21.93
CA LEU A 38 14.69 -34.48 -21.44
C LEU A 38 14.95 -35.57 -20.39
N LYS A 39 15.90 -36.48 -20.66
CA LYS A 39 16.29 -37.53 -19.69
C LYS A 39 16.89 -36.97 -18.40
N LYS A 40 17.58 -35.82 -18.46
CA LYS A 40 18.09 -35.15 -17.25
C LYS A 40 16.95 -34.52 -16.47
N LEU A 41 16.05 -33.82 -17.14
CA LEU A 41 14.90 -33.18 -16.49
C LEU A 41 14.01 -34.21 -15.79
N GLN A 42 13.73 -35.35 -16.43
CA GLN A 42 12.97 -36.47 -15.86
C GLN A 42 13.61 -37.07 -14.57
N LYS A 43 14.92 -36.92 -14.37
CA LYS A 43 15.56 -37.34 -13.12
C LYS A 43 15.26 -36.35 -11.99
N LEU A 44 15.30 -35.05 -12.29
CA LEU A 44 15.00 -33.98 -11.35
C LEU A 44 13.51 -33.92 -11.00
N GLU A 45 12.64 -34.27 -11.95
CA GLU A 45 11.19 -34.33 -11.79
C GLU A 45 10.74 -35.23 -10.62
N LYS A 46 11.50 -36.25 -10.28
CA LYS A 46 11.21 -37.11 -9.12
C LYS A 46 11.21 -36.34 -7.79
N SER A 47 11.99 -35.27 -7.70
CA SER A 47 12.14 -34.46 -6.48
C SER A 47 11.52 -33.07 -6.63
N TYR A 48 11.33 -32.60 -7.87
CA TYR A 48 10.98 -31.22 -8.19
C TYR A 48 9.83 -31.10 -9.19
N SER A 49 8.92 -32.08 -9.28
CA SER A 49 7.82 -32.11 -10.26
C SER A 49 7.02 -30.80 -10.30
N LEU A 50 6.62 -30.28 -9.14
CA LEU A 50 5.82 -29.04 -9.06
C LEU A 50 6.53 -27.83 -9.68
N TYR A 51 7.85 -27.71 -9.50
CA TYR A 51 8.63 -26.60 -10.06
C TYR A 51 8.76 -26.69 -11.59
N ILE A 52 8.74 -27.92 -12.12
CA ILE A 52 8.77 -28.16 -13.56
C ILE A 52 7.39 -27.89 -14.16
N ASP A 53 6.33 -28.38 -13.52
CA ASP A 53 4.94 -28.14 -13.91
C ASP A 53 4.64 -26.65 -13.95
N ASP A 54 5.06 -25.90 -12.93
CA ASP A 54 4.95 -24.44 -12.86
C ASP A 54 5.50 -23.78 -14.15
N LEU A 55 6.71 -24.15 -14.60
CA LEU A 55 7.30 -23.63 -15.83
C LEU A 55 6.50 -23.98 -17.09
N TYR A 56 5.93 -25.19 -17.16
CA TYR A 56 5.10 -25.66 -18.27
C TYR A 56 3.68 -25.07 -18.28
N THR A 57 3.24 -24.45 -17.18
CA THR A 57 2.00 -23.66 -17.13
C THR A 57 2.22 -22.18 -17.46
N GLY A 58 3.48 -21.77 -17.64
CA GLY A 58 3.86 -20.39 -17.90
C GLY A 58 4.05 -19.58 -16.63
N LEU A 59 4.01 -20.19 -15.45
CA LEU A 59 4.29 -19.50 -14.20
C LEU A 59 5.71 -18.89 -14.24
N PRO A 60 5.89 -17.65 -13.76
CA PRO A 60 7.22 -17.06 -13.64
C PRO A 60 8.14 -17.89 -12.75
N THR A 61 9.44 -17.80 -13.02
CA THR A 61 10.46 -18.48 -12.22
C THR A 61 10.40 -18.04 -10.76
N CYS A 62 10.86 -18.89 -9.84
CA CYS A 62 10.87 -18.55 -8.41
C CYS A 62 11.65 -17.26 -8.11
N TYR A 63 12.63 -16.91 -8.94
CA TYR A 63 13.35 -15.64 -8.88
C TYR A 63 12.45 -14.45 -9.21
N SER A 64 11.66 -14.55 -10.29
CA SER A 64 10.71 -13.51 -10.68
C SER A 64 9.54 -13.41 -9.70
N VAL A 65 9.01 -14.55 -9.25
CA VAL A 65 7.94 -14.62 -8.24
C VAL A 65 8.29 -13.82 -6.98
N LEU A 66 9.53 -13.94 -6.47
CA LEU A 66 10.01 -13.17 -5.31
C LEU A 66 10.71 -11.85 -5.66
N CYS A 67 10.86 -11.52 -6.94
CA CYS A 67 11.56 -10.31 -7.41
C CYS A 67 13.00 -10.21 -6.89
N LEU A 68 13.78 -11.27 -7.09
CA LEU A 68 15.15 -11.40 -6.59
C LEU A 68 16.15 -11.85 -7.67
N PRO A 69 17.38 -11.32 -7.67
CA PRO A 69 18.45 -11.84 -8.50
C PRO A 69 18.98 -13.19 -7.97
N LYS A 70 19.62 -13.98 -8.85
CA LYS A 70 20.19 -15.30 -8.52
C LYS A 70 21.15 -15.31 -7.30
N ASN A 71 21.88 -14.23 -7.10
CA ASN A 71 22.86 -14.08 -6.03
C ASN A 71 22.27 -13.50 -4.72
N ALA A 72 20.95 -13.41 -4.59
CA ALA A 72 20.29 -12.91 -3.39
C ALA A 72 20.69 -13.73 -2.14
N SER A 73 20.94 -13.03 -1.03
CA SER A 73 21.22 -13.66 0.27
C SER A 73 19.95 -14.32 0.84
N PHE A 74 20.13 -15.21 1.82
CA PHE A 74 19.01 -15.82 2.54
C PHE A 74 18.09 -14.76 3.19
N ASP A 75 18.68 -13.76 3.86
CA ASP A 75 17.92 -12.65 4.47
C ASP A 75 17.10 -11.87 3.44
N ALA A 76 17.62 -11.66 2.22
CA ALA A 76 16.87 -11.03 1.14
C ALA A 76 15.70 -11.90 0.66
N VAL A 77 15.90 -13.23 0.58
CA VAL A 77 14.84 -14.20 0.24
C VAL A 77 13.72 -14.18 1.26
N GLU A 78 14.05 -14.21 2.55
CA GLU A 78 13.06 -14.15 3.64
C GLU A 78 12.26 -12.85 3.63
N LYS A 79 12.94 -11.70 3.51
CA LYS A 79 12.27 -10.39 3.42
C LYS A 79 11.35 -10.27 2.21
N ALA A 80 11.78 -10.80 1.05
CA ALA A 80 10.95 -10.78 -0.15
C ALA A 80 9.71 -11.67 -0.02
N TYR A 81 9.86 -12.86 0.57
CA TYR A 81 8.74 -13.76 0.83
C TYR A 81 7.70 -13.13 1.75
N GLU A 82 8.11 -12.58 2.90
CA GLU A 82 7.18 -11.94 3.84
C GLU A 82 6.48 -10.71 3.23
N ARG A 83 7.16 -9.98 2.35
CA ARG A 83 6.57 -8.88 1.59
C ARG A 83 5.53 -9.38 0.57
N LYS A 84 5.88 -10.38 -0.23
CA LYS A 84 5.03 -10.92 -1.32
C LYS A 84 3.74 -11.54 -0.80
N LYS A 85 3.76 -12.22 0.35
CA LYS A 85 2.55 -12.81 0.97
C LYS A 85 1.39 -11.83 1.16
N ARG A 86 1.67 -10.53 1.31
CA ARG A 86 0.63 -9.53 1.60
C ARG A 86 0.08 -8.86 0.33
N HIS A 87 0.82 -8.92 -0.77
CA HIS A 87 0.61 -8.01 -1.90
C HIS A 87 0.72 -8.67 -3.28
N SER A 88 1.04 -9.96 -3.36
CA SER A 88 1.21 -10.67 -4.62
C SER A 88 -0.07 -11.33 -5.10
N VAL A 89 -0.22 -11.45 -6.41
CA VAL A 89 -1.27 -12.25 -7.05
C VAL A 89 -0.92 -13.75 -7.07
N TYR A 90 0.35 -14.10 -6.84
CA TYR A 90 0.78 -15.50 -6.83
C TYR A 90 0.15 -16.23 -5.63
N PRO A 91 -0.38 -17.45 -5.84
CA PRO A 91 -0.89 -18.28 -4.75
C PRO A 91 0.13 -18.53 -3.63
N ASP A 92 -0.35 -18.68 -2.39
CA ASP A 92 0.49 -18.87 -1.20
C ASP A 92 1.43 -20.09 -1.33
N ASP A 93 0.98 -21.16 -1.98
CA ASP A 93 1.79 -22.36 -2.22
C ASP A 93 2.90 -22.11 -3.25
N VAL A 94 2.65 -21.26 -4.27
CA VAL A 94 3.67 -20.80 -5.22
C VAL A 94 4.72 -19.97 -4.50
N LEU A 95 4.31 -19.00 -3.68
CA LEU A 95 5.22 -18.17 -2.89
C LEU A 95 6.07 -19.02 -1.93
N LYS A 96 5.46 -20.01 -1.29
CA LYS A 96 6.15 -20.94 -0.38
C LYS A 96 7.16 -21.80 -1.13
N ARG A 97 6.82 -22.34 -2.30
CA ARG A 97 7.76 -23.08 -3.16
C ARG A 97 8.94 -22.20 -3.56
N ALA A 98 8.69 -20.96 -3.97
CA ALA A 98 9.75 -20.03 -4.33
C ALA A 98 10.69 -19.73 -3.14
N TYR A 99 10.13 -19.53 -1.95
CA TYR A 99 10.93 -19.38 -0.73
C TYR A 99 11.76 -20.62 -0.42
N GLU A 100 11.16 -21.82 -0.47
CA GLU A 100 11.84 -23.08 -0.15
C GLU A 100 13.01 -23.40 -1.08
N ILE A 101 12.83 -23.20 -2.39
CA ILE A 101 13.85 -23.52 -3.39
C ILE A 101 15.00 -22.50 -3.36
N LEU A 102 14.68 -21.22 -3.14
CA LEU A 102 15.68 -20.16 -3.10
C LEU A 102 16.41 -20.07 -1.77
N SER A 103 15.87 -20.63 -0.69
CA SER A 103 16.48 -20.59 0.65
C SER A 103 17.67 -21.53 0.86
N SER A 104 17.92 -22.48 -0.06
CA SER A 104 19.05 -23.43 0.03
C SER A 104 19.93 -23.34 -1.21
N ASN A 105 21.24 -23.25 -1.02
CA ASN A 105 22.19 -23.21 -2.14
C ASN A 105 22.12 -24.47 -3.02
N GLU A 106 21.91 -25.64 -2.41
CA GLU A 106 21.79 -26.91 -3.13
C GLU A 106 20.53 -26.93 -3.99
N LYS A 107 19.36 -26.64 -3.38
CA LYS A 107 18.08 -26.57 -4.09
C LYS A 107 18.07 -25.50 -5.17
N ARG A 108 18.69 -24.35 -4.89
CA ARG A 108 18.83 -23.25 -5.83
C ARG A 108 19.65 -23.68 -7.06
N SER A 109 20.75 -24.40 -6.84
CA SER A 109 21.56 -24.96 -7.92
C SER A 109 20.77 -25.96 -8.78
N ASP A 110 20.02 -26.87 -8.15
CA ASP A 110 19.15 -27.81 -8.87
C ASP A 110 18.10 -27.08 -9.70
N TYR A 111 17.46 -26.06 -9.13
CA TYR A 111 16.45 -25.25 -9.82
C TYR A 111 17.02 -24.47 -11.00
N GLU A 112 18.25 -23.97 -10.90
CA GLU A 112 18.93 -23.35 -12.03
C GLU A 112 19.21 -24.34 -13.16
N GLU A 113 19.56 -25.60 -12.82
CA GLU A 113 19.67 -26.67 -13.83
C GLU A 113 18.30 -26.96 -14.45
N ILE A 114 17.22 -26.98 -13.66
CA ILE A 114 15.84 -27.14 -14.17
C ILE A 114 15.49 -26.06 -15.18
N ILE A 115 15.68 -24.77 -14.86
CA ILE A 115 15.40 -23.65 -15.78
C ILE A 115 16.22 -23.81 -17.06
N TYR A 116 17.51 -24.13 -16.94
CA TYR A 116 18.37 -24.33 -18.11
C TYR A 116 17.86 -25.48 -19.00
N LEU A 117 17.53 -26.63 -18.41
CA LEU A 117 17.04 -27.80 -19.13
C LEU A 117 15.68 -27.53 -19.78
N PHE A 118 14.76 -26.87 -19.06
CA PHE A 118 13.47 -26.44 -19.56
C PHE A 118 13.63 -25.58 -20.82
N ASN A 119 14.45 -24.52 -20.76
CA ASN A 119 14.72 -23.65 -21.91
C ASN A 119 15.30 -24.44 -23.11
N LYS A 120 16.15 -25.45 -22.87
CA LYS A 120 16.64 -26.33 -23.96
C LYS A 120 15.55 -27.23 -24.52
N ILE A 121 14.68 -27.79 -23.69
CA ILE A 121 13.59 -28.67 -24.12
C ILE A 121 12.52 -27.89 -24.89
N MET A 122 12.27 -26.63 -24.51
CA MET A 122 11.38 -25.74 -25.26
C MET A 122 11.81 -25.56 -26.71
N GLN A 123 13.10 -25.75 -27.07
CA GLN A 123 13.54 -25.73 -28.47
C GLN A 123 12.84 -26.78 -29.35
N ASN A 124 12.34 -27.88 -28.77
CA ASN A 124 11.64 -28.91 -29.52
C ASN A 124 10.12 -28.70 -29.61
N HIS A 125 9.58 -27.67 -28.96
CA HIS A 125 8.16 -27.35 -29.04
C HIS A 125 7.84 -26.56 -30.32
N THR A 126 6.60 -26.70 -30.78
CA THR A 126 6.08 -25.96 -31.93
C THR A 126 6.00 -24.46 -31.62
N ALA A 127 5.94 -23.63 -32.67
CA ALA A 127 5.77 -22.19 -32.51
C ALA A 127 4.44 -21.85 -31.78
N LYS A 128 3.39 -22.64 -32.02
CA LYS A 128 2.07 -22.44 -31.39
C LYS A 128 2.14 -22.67 -29.88
N GLU A 129 2.67 -23.81 -29.45
CA GLU A 129 2.81 -24.15 -28.01
C GLU A 129 3.66 -23.12 -27.27
N LYS A 130 4.78 -22.70 -27.88
CA LYS A 130 5.62 -21.63 -27.31
C LYS A 130 4.85 -20.32 -27.16
N GLN A 131 4.06 -19.94 -28.17
CA GLN A 131 3.32 -18.69 -28.14
C GLN A 131 2.22 -18.69 -27.09
N GLU A 132 1.50 -19.81 -26.92
CA GLU A 132 0.53 -19.98 -25.83
C GLU A 132 1.23 -19.81 -24.48
N LEU A 133 2.34 -20.50 -24.28
CA LEU A 133 3.08 -20.42 -23.03
C LEU A 133 3.64 -19.02 -22.74
N ILE A 134 4.15 -18.32 -23.75
CA ILE A 134 4.61 -16.91 -23.63
C ILE A 134 3.45 -16.00 -23.22
N LYS A 135 2.24 -16.23 -23.75
CA LYS A 135 1.06 -15.43 -23.39
C LYS A 135 0.64 -15.68 -21.94
N GLU A 136 0.62 -16.93 -21.50
CA GLU A 136 0.31 -17.27 -20.10
C GLU A 136 1.33 -16.64 -19.15
N HIS A 137 2.62 -16.73 -19.48
CA HIS A 137 3.68 -16.09 -18.69
C HIS A 137 3.55 -14.57 -18.64
N ALA A 138 3.33 -13.92 -19.78
CA ALA A 138 3.10 -12.48 -19.81
C ALA A 138 1.84 -12.08 -19.01
N SER A 139 0.78 -12.90 -19.04
CA SER A 139 -0.43 -12.66 -18.26
C SER A 139 -0.16 -12.69 -16.75
N TRP A 140 0.67 -13.62 -16.26
CA TRP A 140 1.07 -13.66 -14.85
C TRP A 140 1.84 -12.42 -14.42
N LEU A 141 2.80 -11.97 -15.25
CA LEU A 141 3.58 -10.76 -14.96
C LEU A 141 2.71 -9.50 -14.95
N GLU A 142 1.78 -9.36 -15.91
CA GLU A 142 0.89 -8.21 -15.94
C GLU A 142 -0.09 -8.22 -14.77
N LYS A 143 -0.65 -9.38 -14.40
CA LYS A 143 -1.51 -9.52 -13.21
C LYS A 143 -0.79 -9.14 -11.92
N GLU A 144 0.47 -9.54 -11.75
CA GLU A 144 1.27 -9.14 -10.58
C GLU A 144 1.50 -7.63 -10.57
N LYS A 145 1.75 -7.02 -11.74
CA LYS A 145 1.93 -5.59 -11.88
C LYS A 145 0.65 -4.81 -11.57
N ASP A 146 -0.50 -5.28 -12.04
CA ASP A 146 -1.80 -4.68 -11.75
C ASP A 146 -2.11 -4.78 -10.25
N GLN A 147 -1.89 -5.95 -9.65
CA GLN A 147 -2.08 -6.18 -8.22
C GLN A 147 -1.15 -5.29 -7.37
N ALA A 148 0.12 -5.15 -7.75
CA ALA A 148 1.08 -4.28 -7.07
C ALA A 148 0.69 -2.80 -7.20
N THR A 149 0.22 -2.37 -8.36
CA THR A 149 -0.28 -1.00 -8.63
C THR A 149 -1.51 -0.71 -7.77
N PHE A 150 -2.50 -1.60 -7.78
CA PHE A 150 -3.70 -1.45 -6.96
C PHE A 150 -3.39 -1.41 -5.46
N ASN A 151 -2.46 -2.26 -5.00
CA ASN A 151 -2.02 -2.25 -3.60
C ASN A 151 -1.33 -0.94 -3.21
N TYR A 152 -0.49 -0.37 -4.08
CA TYR A 152 0.10 0.95 -3.86
C TYR A 152 -0.97 2.02 -3.68
N ILE A 153 -1.94 2.06 -4.59
CA ILE A 153 -3.03 3.04 -4.56
C ILE A 153 -3.85 2.89 -3.28
N ARG A 154 -4.19 1.66 -2.88
CA ARG A 154 -4.91 1.40 -1.62
C ARG A 154 -4.12 1.87 -0.38
N GLU A 155 -2.79 1.72 -0.40
CA GLU A 155 -1.94 2.13 0.71
C GLU A 155 -1.74 3.65 0.78
N LYS A 156 -1.53 4.31 -0.36
CA LYS A 156 -1.17 5.74 -0.43
C LYS A 156 -2.34 6.68 -0.70
N HIS A 157 -3.37 6.17 -1.34
CA HIS A 157 -4.50 6.93 -1.86
C HIS A 157 -5.84 6.22 -1.58
N GLY A 158 -5.90 5.46 -0.47
CA GLY A 158 -7.09 4.67 -0.10
C GLY A 158 -8.37 5.50 0.02
N VAL A 159 -8.26 6.81 0.25
CA VAL A 159 -9.38 7.76 0.26
C VAL A 159 -10.17 7.74 -1.05
N TRP A 160 -9.52 7.57 -2.20
CA TRP A 160 -10.21 7.57 -3.49
C TRP A 160 -11.13 6.37 -3.63
N GLN A 161 -10.65 5.20 -3.19
CA GLN A 161 -11.43 3.97 -3.17
C GLN A 161 -12.57 4.05 -2.16
N GLN A 162 -12.35 4.66 -0.99
CA GLN A 162 -13.41 4.86 0.00
C GLN A 162 -14.51 5.77 -0.53
N LEU A 163 -14.16 6.90 -1.14
CA LEU A 163 -15.15 7.77 -1.79
C LEU A 163 -15.96 6.97 -2.81
N PHE A 164 -15.30 6.21 -3.70
CA PHE A 164 -15.98 5.37 -4.67
C PHE A 164 -16.97 4.39 -4.03
N PHE A 165 -16.57 3.69 -2.96
CA PHE A 165 -17.41 2.70 -2.29
C PHE A 165 -18.58 3.28 -1.52
N HIS A 166 -18.55 4.56 -1.20
CA HIS A 166 -19.72 5.25 -0.65
C HIS A 166 -20.59 5.84 -1.78
N GLY A 167 -20.36 5.48 -3.05
CA GLY A 167 -21.17 5.96 -4.17
C GLY A 167 -20.90 7.41 -4.57
N ALA A 168 -19.75 7.96 -4.19
CA ALA A 168 -19.36 9.31 -4.53
C ALA A 168 -19.21 9.53 -6.06
N PRO A 169 -19.58 10.69 -6.64
CA PRO A 169 -19.18 11.01 -8.00
C PRO A 169 -17.66 11.01 -8.13
N THR A 170 -17.18 10.51 -9.27
CA THR A 170 -15.76 10.57 -9.62
C THR A 170 -15.29 12.02 -9.76
N PHE A 171 -13.98 12.23 -9.68
CA PHE A 171 -13.39 13.55 -9.88
C PHE A 171 -13.73 14.15 -11.25
N TYR A 172 -13.82 13.32 -12.29
CA TYR A 172 -14.24 13.77 -13.62
C TYR A 172 -15.72 14.18 -13.64
N GLU A 173 -16.61 13.41 -13.00
CA GLU A 173 -18.03 13.76 -12.88
C GLU A 173 -18.24 15.08 -12.10
N LEU A 174 -17.52 15.27 -10.99
CA LEU A 174 -17.57 16.53 -10.22
C LEU A 174 -17.18 17.71 -11.12
N LEU A 175 -16.07 17.60 -11.85
CA LEU A 175 -15.60 18.66 -12.74
C LEU A 175 -16.45 18.85 -14.00
N GLY A 176 -17.40 17.95 -14.28
CA GLY A 176 -18.22 17.97 -15.49
C GLY A 176 -17.46 17.56 -16.76
N VAL A 177 -16.40 16.75 -16.63
CA VAL A 177 -15.52 16.36 -17.74
C VAL A 177 -15.72 14.89 -18.08
N ASP A 178 -15.78 14.59 -19.39
CA ASP A 178 -15.85 13.22 -19.88
C ASP A 178 -14.45 12.60 -20.00
N ARG A 179 -14.10 11.72 -19.05
CA ARG A 179 -12.83 10.99 -19.00
C ARG A 179 -12.46 10.34 -20.34
N THR A 180 -13.44 9.78 -21.05
CA THR A 180 -13.22 9.01 -22.29
C THR A 180 -12.80 9.88 -23.47
N LYS A 181 -13.05 11.19 -23.40
CA LYS A 181 -12.71 12.16 -24.45
C LYS A 181 -11.36 12.85 -24.22
N LEU A 182 -10.77 12.69 -23.04
CA LEU A 182 -9.53 13.35 -22.68
C LEU A 182 -8.34 12.72 -23.41
N LYS A 183 -7.46 13.57 -23.93
CA LYS A 183 -6.20 13.12 -24.52
C LYS A 183 -5.13 12.96 -23.44
N SER A 184 -4.18 12.06 -23.70
CA SER A 184 -3.01 11.91 -22.83
C SER A 184 -2.23 13.21 -22.72
N GLY A 185 -1.95 13.65 -21.49
CA GLY A 185 -1.24 14.89 -21.19
C GLY A 185 -2.08 16.17 -21.31
N GLU A 186 -3.38 16.06 -21.61
CA GLU A 186 -4.29 17.21 -21.63
C GLU A 186 -4.59 17.68 -20.20
N GLU A 187 -4.42 18.99 -19.97
CA GLU A 187 -4.80 19.64 -18.71
C GLU A 187 -6.32 19.68 -18.59
N VAL A 188 -6.83 19.15 -17.47
CA VAL A 188 -8.25 19.11 -17.19
C VAL A 188 -8.69 20.43 -16.56
N LYS A 189 -9.79 20.98 -17.08
CA LYS A 189 -10.42 22.21 -16.57
C LYS A 189 -11.84 21.90 -16.11
N CYS A 190 -12.29 22.64 -15.11
CA CYS A 190 -13.61 22.46 -14.52
C CYS A 190 -14.63 23.13 -15.41
N GLU A 191 -15.60 22.36 -15.89
CA GLU A 191 -16.74 22.87 -16.64
C GLU A 191 -17.94 23.12 -15.71
N ASN A 192 -17.98 22.44 -14.57
CA ASN A 192 -19.01 22.59 -13.57
C ASN A 192 -18.76 23.81 -12.65
N LYS A 193 -19.61 24.82 -12.77
CA LYS A 193 -19.49 26.07 -11.99
C LYS A 193 -20.06 25.99 -10.58
N ASP A 194 -20.81 24.94 -10.29
CA ASP A 194 -21.54 24.79 -9.03
C ASP A 194 -20.70 24.06 -7.97
N VAL A 195 -19.52 23.53 -8.34
CA VAL A 195 -18.60 22.86 -7.40
C VAL A 195 -17.82 23.85 -6.57
N ASP A 196 -17.65 23.56 -5.28
CA ASP A 196 -16.77 24.32 -4.38
C ASP A 196 -15.35 24.42 -4.96
N LYS A 197 -14.87 25.67 -5.10
CA LYS A 197 -13.53 25.96 -5.65
C LYS A 197 -12.40 25.28 -4.88
N ARG A 198 -12.52 25.14 -3.57
CA ARG A 198 -11.51 24.46 -2.73
C ARG A 198 -11.43 22.97 -3.07
N LEU A 199 -12.57 22.34 -3.36
CA LEU A 199 -12.63 20.96 -3.84
C LEU A 199 -12.04 20.83 -5.24
N VAL A 200 -12.36 21.76 -6.13
CA VAL A 200 -11.75 21.81 -7.47
C VAL A 200 -10.22 21.91 -7.39
N GLU A 201 -9.69 22.77 -6.51
CA GLU A 201 -8.25 22.92 -6.28
C GLU A 201 -7.58 21.62 -5.80
N GLU A 202 -8.19 20.89 -4.85
CA GLU A 202 -7.66 19.60 -4.41
C GLU A 202 -7.72 18.53 -5.52
N ILE A 203 -8.82 18.48 -6.27
CA ILE A 203 -8.96 17.55 -7.40
C ILE A 203 -7.91 17.86 -8.48
N TYR A 204 -7.64 19.13 -8.77
CA TYR A 204 -6.62 19.52 -9.75
C TYR A 204 -5.23 19.05 -9.40
N LYS A 205 -4.84 19.04 -8.12
CA LYS A 205 -3.55 18.49 -7.69
C LYS A 205 -3.39 17.02 -8.08
N ILE A 206 -4.50 16.29 -8.15
CA ILE A 206 -4.53 14.87 -8.52
C ILE A 206 -4.57 14.73 -10.03
N ILE A 207 -5.62 15.23 -10.68
CA ILE A 207 -5.89 14.92 -12.11
C ILE A 207 -4.95 15.64 -13.08
N ASN A 208 -4.33 16.76 -12.67
CA ASN A 208 -3.35 17.46 -13.50
C ASN A 208 -1.91 17.07 -13.14
N ASN A 209 -1.70 16.21 -12.13
CA ASN A 209 -0.43 15.51 -11.93
C ASN A 209 -0.46 14.22 -12.78
N PRO A 210 0.47 14.02 -13.74
CA PRO A 210 0.45 12.85 -14.61
C PRO A 210 0.50 11.50 -13.90
N GLN A 211 1.23 11.40 -12.78
CA GLN A 211 1.37 10.16 -12.03
C GLN A 211 0.09 9.87 -11.23
N LEU A 212 -0.41 10.85 -10.46
CA LEU A 212 -1.62 10.67 -9.67
C LEU A 212 -2.85 10.45 -10.55
N ARG A 213 -2.91 11.10 -11.71
CA ARG A 213 -3.95 10.85 -12.70
C ARG A 213 -3.91 9.41 -13.23
N PHE A 214 -2.72 8.92 -13.59
CA PHE A 214 -2.56 7.51 -14.00
C PHE A 214 -3.07 6.56 -12.91
N GLU A 215 -2.68 6.79 -11.66
CA GLU A 215 -3.10 5.97 -10.51
C GLU A 215 -4.61 6.03 -10.28
N TYR A 216 -5.21 7.22 -10.35
CA TYR A 216 -6.64 7.41 -10.20
C TYR A 216 -7.43 6.74 -11.33
N ASP A 217 -7.00 6.92 -12.59
CA ASP A 217 -7.60 6.30 -13.76
C ASP A 217 -7.53 4.77 -13.68
N PHE A 218 -6.36 4.23 -13.31
CA PHE A 218 -6.13 2.80 -13.12
C PHE A 218 -7.08 2.22 -12.07
N MET A 219 -7.22 2.88 -10.92
CA MET A 219 -8.14 2.42 -9.87
C MET A 219 -9.59 2.43 -10.34
N LEU A 220 -10.04 3.47 -11.03
CA LEU A 220 -11.39 3.51 -11.59
C LEU A 220 -11.62 2.36 -12.58
N ASP A 221 -10.66 2.05 -13.43
CA ASP A 221 -10.77 0.96 -14.41
C ASP A 221 -10.88 -0.41 -13.73
N ILE A 222 -10.06 -0.67 -12.70
CA ILE A 222 -10.14 -1.90 -11.90
C ILE A 222 -11.48 -2.02 -11.17
N LEU A 223 -11.96 -0.93 -10.56
CA LEU A 223 -13.24 -0.94 -9.84
C LEU A 223 -14.42 -1.11 -10.81
N ASP A 224 -14.36 -0.53 -12.01
CA ASP A 224 -15.38 -0.74 -13.03
C ASP A 224 -15.37 -2.19 -13.55
N GLU A 225 -14.20 -2.84 -13.68
CA GLU A 225 -14.10 -4.27 -14.00
C GLU A 225 -14.68 -5.17 -12.90
N MET A 226 -14.37 -4.84 -11.63
CA MET A 226 -14.84 -5.63 -10.48
C MET A 226 -16.34 -5.52 -10.23
N PHE A 227 -16.90 -4.31 -10.35
CA PHE A 227 -18.27 -4.01 -9.91
C PHE A 227 -19.26 -3.75 -11.06
N GLY A 228 -18.78 -3.57 -12.29
CA GLY A 228 -19.57 -3.56 -13.54
C GLY A 228 -21.01 -3.03 -13.42
N GLU A 229 -21.98 -3.88 -13.78
CA GLU A 229 -23.41 -3.56 -13.75
C GLU A 229 -23.99 -3.53 -12.31
N GLU A 230 -23.41 -4.27 -11.36
CA GLU A 230 -23.82 -4.33 -9.94
C GLU A 230 -23.62 -2.98 -9.23
N LYS A 231 -22.64 -2.18 -9.68
CA LYS A 231 -22.41 -0.80 -9.26
C LYS A 231 -23.66 0.07 -9.36
N SER A 232 -24.54 -0.18 -10.34
CA SER A 232 -25.70 0.68 -10.57
C SER A 232 -26.80 0.50 -9.54
N GLU A 233 -26.87 -0.64 -8.83
CA GLU A 233 -27.95 -0.88 -7.86
C GLU A 233 -27.49 -0.57 -6.43
N MET A 234 -26.27 -0.96 -6.05
CA MET A 234 -25.73 -0.68 -4.70
C MET A 234 -25.57 0.83 -4.44
N PHE A 235 -25.04 1.60 -5.38
CA PHE A 235 -24.63 2.99 -5.12
C PHE A 235 -25.66 4.05 -5.51
N LYS A 236 -26.86 3.68 -5.99
CA LYS A 236 -27.87 4.66 -6.42
C LYS A 236 -28.38 5.54 -5.28
N SER A 237 -28.67 4.94 -4.13
CA SER A 237 -29.10 5.66 -2.92
C SER A 237 -27.99 6.54 -2.38
N GLU A 238 -26.77 6.01 -2.32
CA GLU A 238 -25.61 6.74 -1.78
C GLU A 238 -25.16 7.88 -2.70
N LYS A 239 -25.16 7.70 -4.02
CA LYS A 239 -24.86 8.79 -4.97
C LYS A 239 -25.84 9.97 -4.83
N THR A 240 -27.09 9.70 -4.45
CA THR A 240 -28.08 10.74 -4.17
C THR A 240 -27.72 11.51 -2.90
N PHE A 241 -27.24 10.82 -1.87
CA PHE A 241 -26.77 11.42 -0.62
C PHE A 241 -25.63 12.42 -0.83
N TRP A 242 -24.71 12.12 -1.75
CA TRP A 242 -23.56 12.98 -2.05
C TRP A 242 -23.85 14.23 -2.88
N LYS A 243 -25.04 14.31 -3.48
CA LYS A 243 -25.33 15.37 -4.45
C LYS A 243 -25.35 16.74 -3.77
N GLY A 244 -24.38 17.59 -4.13
CA GLY A 244 -24.25 18.95 -3.61
C GLY A 244 -23.64 19.04 -2.22
N ARG A 245 -22.88 18.02 -1.79
CA ARG A 245 -22.22 17.95 -0.47
C ARG A 245 -20.71 18.09 -0.56
N ASP A 246 -20.26 19.09 -1.33
CA ASP A 246 -18.85 19.29 -1.65
C ASP A 246 -17.98 19.50 -0.40
N ALA A 247 -18.54 20.03 0.68
CA ALA A 247 -17.82 20.16 1.95
C ALA A 247 -17.43 18.79 2.53
N VAL A 248 -18.31 17.79 2.47
CA VAL A 248 -18.03 16.42 2.94
C VAL A 248 -16.92 15.80 2.08
N TYR A 249 -16.99 15.95 0.75
CA TYR A 249 -15.94 15.50 -0.17
C TYR A 249 -14.58 16.03 0.21
N LEU A 250 -14.52 17.35 0.37
CA LEU A 250 -13.29 18.06 0.67
C LEU A 250 -12.73 17.63 2.03
N MET A 251 -13.60 17.46 3.03
CA MET A 251 -13.22 16.99 4.35
C MET A 251 -12.58 15.59 4.27
N ILE A 252 -13.26 14.63 3.64
CA ILE A 252 -12.75 13.27 3.49
C ILE A 252 -11.42 13.28 2.72
N LEU A 253 -11.36 13.97 1.58
CA LEU A 253 -10.15 14.03 0.76
C LEU A 253 -8.95 14.60 1.52
N LYS A 254 -9.16 15.58 2.41
CA LYS A 254 -8.09 16.22 3.19
C LYS A 254 -7.69 15.45 4.44
N TYR A 255 -8.64 14.86 5.16
CA TYR A 255 -8.41 14.34 6.50
C TYR A 255 -8.52 12.82 6.62
N TYR A 256 -8.77 12.10 5.52
CA TYR A 256 -8.88 10.64 5.54
C TYR A 256 -7.67 9.93 6.15
N GLU A 257 -6.45 10.25 5.74
CA GLU A 257 -5.27 9.52 6.26
C GLU A 257 -5.07 9.71 7.76
N PRO A 258 -5.19 10.94 8.33
CA PRO A 258 -5.23 11.10 9.77
C PRO A 258 -6.38 10.39 10.49
N ILE A 259 -7.61 10.43 9.96
CA ILE A 259 -8.77 9.73 10.55
C ILE A 259 -8.51 8.23 10.56
N LYS A 260 -8.12 7.66 9.42
CA LYS A 260 -7.76 6.25 9.28
C LYS A 260 -6.64 5.85 10.24
N LYS A 261 -5.61 6.68 10.39
CA LYS A 261 -4.54 6.42 11.36
C LYS A 261 -5.07 6.39 12.79
N TYR A 262 -5.95 7.33 13.15
CA TYR A 262 -6.57 7.36 14.47
C TYR A 262 -7.38 6.09 14.74
N GLU A 263 -8.28 5.72 13.83
CA GLU A 263 -9.12 4.51 13.93
C GLU A 263 -8.25 3.25 14.10
N GLN A 264 -7.21 3.10 13.29
CA GLN A 264 -6.28 1.96 13.40
C GLN A 264 -5.58 1.89 14.76
N LEU A 265 -5.16 3.03 15.30
CA LEU A 265 -4.47 3.06 16.59
C LEU A 265 -5.41 2.74 17.75
N ILE A 266 -6.63 3.31 17.74
CA ILE A 266 -7.62 2.99 18.76
C ILE A 266 -8.01 1.52 18.68
N ASP A 267 -8.35 0.99 17.50
CA ASP A 267 -8.72 -0.43 17.33
C ASP A 267 -7.63 -1.40 17.80
N MET A 268 -6.37 -1.13 17.48
CA MET A 268 -5.24 -1.97 17.89
C MET A 268 -4.89 -1.83 19.38
N HIS A 269 -5.20 -0.67 19.96
CA HIS A 269 -4.81 -0.29 21.31
C HIS A 269 -6.00 0.31 22.08
N ASN A 270 -7.11 -0.42 22.11
CA ASN A 270 -8.35 0.02 22.79
C ASN A 270 -8.11 0.37 24.27
N ASP A 271 -7.09 -0.23 24.90
CA ASP A 271 -6.68 0.05 26.28
C ASP A 271 -6.00 1.42 26.46
N TRP A 272 -5.64 2.12 25.38
CA TRP A 272 -5.06 3.46 25.42
C TRP A 272 -6.11 4.56 25.56
N GLU A 273 -7.38 4.30 25.24
CA GLU A 273 -8.44 5.31 25.26
C GLU A 273 -8.62 5.96 26.64
N ALA A 274 -8.43 5.19 27.71
CA ALA A 274 -8.44 5.71 29.09
C ALA A 274 -7.26 6.64 29.42
N TYR A 275 -6.27 6.75 28.51
CA TYR A 275 -5.00 7.43 28.73
C TYR A 275 -4.70 8.52 27.70
N ILE A 276 -5.68 9.05 26.99
CA ILE A 276 -5.47 10.09 25.95
C ILE A 276 -6.08 11.45 26.29
N GLU A 277 -6.74 11.56 27.45
CA GLU A 277 -7.43 12.78 27.92
C GLU A 277 -6.80 13.35 29.18
N ASP A 278 -7.53 13.37 30.29
CA ASP A 278 -7.14 14.01 31.55
C ASP A 278 -5.96 13.33 32.27
N ARG A 279 -5.64 12.11 31.86
CA ARG A 279 -4.54 11.32 32.41
C ARG A 279 -3.85 10.60 31.27
N THR A 280 -2.54 10.80 31.13
CA THR A 280 -1.71 10.17 30.09
C THR A 280 -0.82 9.06 30.67
N PHE A 281 -0.21 8.25 29.80
CA PHE A 281 0.84 7.32 30.21
C PHE A 281 2.06 8.03 30.82
N TYR A 282 2.30 9.29 30.43
CA TYR A 282 3.32 10.12 31.05
C TYR A 282 2.94 10.47 32.49
N ASP A 283 1.68 10.80 32.75
CA ASP A 283 1.17 11.07 34.11
C ASP A 283 1.24 9.82 35.01
N VAL A 284 0.93 8.64 34.47
CA VAL A 284 1.06 7.36 35.19
C VAL A 284 2.49 7.16 35.69
N LEU A 285 3.49 7.43 34.84
CA LEU A 285 4.90 7.35 35.20
C LEU A 285 5.43 8.62 35.88
N THR A 286 4.59 9.65 36.10
CA THR A 286 4.98 10.96 36.63
C THR A 286 6.15 11.58 35.86
N ILE A 287 6.10 11.50 34.53
CA ILE A 287 7.05 12.12 33.61
C ILE A 287 6.40 13.38 33.05
N ASP A 288 7.10 14.51 33.12
CA ASP A 288 6.68 15.70 32.38
C ASP A 288 7.01 15.49 30.89
N MET A 289 5.99 15.45 30.04
CA MET A 289 6.14 15.29 28.59
C MET A 289 7.07 16.37 27.99
N ALA A 290 7.02 17.61 28.50
CA ALA A 290 7.85 18.70 28.00
C ALA A 290 9.35 18.51 28.30
N SER A 291 9.68 17.62 29.25
CA SER A 291 11.06 17.32 29.66
C SER A 291 11.73 16.21 28.82
N ILE A 292 10.99 15.59 27.90
CA ILE A 292 11.47 14.47 27.09
C ILE A 292 12.38 14.99 25.98
N SER A 293 13.63 14.52 25.97
CA SER A 293 14.60 14.91 24.94
C SER A 293 14.29 14.27 23.59
N GLY A 294 14.85 14.82 22.51
CA GLY A 294 14.77 14.21 21.17
C GLY A 294 15.65 12.97 21.01
N ASP A 295 16.59 12.72 21.93
CA ASP A 295 17.52 11.60 21.85
C ASP A 295 16.87 10.30 22.33
N LYS A 296 16.85 9.28 21.47
CA LYS A 296 16.15 8.02 21.75
C LYS A 296 16.67 7.32 23.01
N GLN A 297 17.98 7.37 23.25
CA GLN A 297 18.63 6.63 24.33
C GLN A 297 18.41 7.33 25.68
N GLU A 298 18.44 8.67 25.70
CA GLU A 298 18.07 9.46 26.87
C GLU A 298 16.61 9.26 27.26
N VAL A 299 15.68 9.28 26.29
CA VAL A 299 14.25 9.05 26.57
C VAL A 299 14.01 7.68 27.18
N GLU A 300 14.64 6.63 26.64
CA GLU A 300 14.54 5.29 27.22
C GLU A 300 15.07 5.24 28.67
N ASN A 301 16.15 5.94 28.96
CA ASN A 301 16.73 5.98 30.31
C ASN A 301 15.79 6.71 31.28
N THR A 302 15.23 7.85 30.89
CA THR A 302 14.24 8.60 31.68
C THR A 302 13.04 7.72 32.03
N ILE A 303 12.47 7.02 31.04
CA ILE A 303 11.31 6.13 31.24
C ILE A 303 11.67 4.95 32.15
N ARG A 304 12.84 4.33 31.97
CA ARG A 304 13.31 3.23 32.84
C ARG A 304 13.49 3.67 34.29
N ASN A 305 14.05 4.86 34.51
CA ASN A 305 14.26 5.39 35.84
C ASN A 305 12.91 5.70 36.52
N ALA A 306 11.99 6.35 35.80
CA ALA A 306 10.65 6.65 36.31
C ALA A 306 9.86 5.38 36.68
N TYR A 307 10.02 4.30 35.90
CA TYR A 307 9.36 3.02 36.17
C TYR A 307 9.97 2.25 37.35
N LYS A 308 11.28 2.37 37.60
CA LYS A 308 12.00 1.55 38.59
C LYS A 308 11.44 1.68 40.01
N ASP A 309 11.01 2.89 40.36
CA ASP A 309 10.59 3.24 41.72
C ASP A 309 9.05 3.18 41.89
N LYS A 310 8.32 2.72 40.87
CA LYS A 310 6.85 2.58 40.88
C LYS A 310 6.40 1.17 41.25
N GLU A 311 5.24 1.08 41.89
CA GLU A 311 4.56 -0.20 42.11
C GLU A 311 4.09 -0.79 40.77
N ARG A 312 4.33 -2.09 40.56
CA ARG A 312 4.07 -2.77 39.28
C ARG A 312 2.61 -3.17 39.11
N THR A 313 1.74 -2.18 39.01
CA THR A 313 0.33 -2.39 38.65
C THR A 313 0.18 -2.66 37.14
N PRO A 314 -0.93 -3.26 36.67
CA PRO A 314 -1.19 -3.44 35.24
C PRO A 314 -1.07 -2.12 34.45
N GLU A 315 -1.61 -1.03 34.99
CA GLU A 315 -1.53 0.32 34.42
C GLU A 315 -0.08 0.82 34.28
N VAL A 316 0.72 0.73 35.35
CA VAL A 316 2.13 1.18 35.32
C VAL A 316 2.96 0.34 34.35
N ASN A 317 2.69 -0.96 34.26
CA ASN A 317 3.36 -1.85 33.31
C ASN A 317 2.96 -1.53 31.86
N LEU A 318 1.68 -1.21 31.60
CA LEU A 318 1.20 -0.79 30.29
C LEU A 318 1.89 0.51 29.86
N ALA A 319 1.81 1.55 30.69
CA ALA A 319 2.45 2.84 30.44
C ALA A 319 3.95 2.69 30.14
N TYR A 320 4.66 1.87 30.92
CA TYR A 320 6.07 1.56 30.67
C TYR A 320 6.30 0.84 29.34
N SER A 321 5.50 -0.16 29.01
CA SER A 321 5.66 -0.94 27.78
C SER A 321 5.44 -0.10 26.52
N VAL A 322 4.44 0.78 26.54
CA VAL A 322 4.12 1.72 25.45
C VAL A 322 5.23 2.75 25.32
N LEU A 323 5.54 3.48 26.39
CA LEU A 323 6.47 4.61 26.33
C LEU A 323 7.91 4.17 26.04
N LYS A 324 8.36 3.02 26.58
CA LYS A 324 9.72 2.55 26.32
C LYS A 324 9.94 2.18 24.86
N ASN A 325 8.93 1.63 24.18
CA ASN A 325 9.04 1.24 22.78
C ASN A 325 8.92 2.46 21.88
N PHE A 326 10.00 2.82 21.17
CA PHE A 326 10.03 3.99 20.28
C PHE A 326 8.87 4.03 19.28
N ARG A 327 8.46 2.89 18.71
CA ARG A 327 7.37 2.86 17.73
C ARG A 327 6.03 3.18 18.38
N LEU A 328 5.69 2.45 19.46
CA LEU A 328 4.44 2.65 20.19
C LEU A 328 4.36 4.05 20.80
N ARG A 329 5.46 4.55 21.37
CA ARG A 329 5.55 5.91 21.90
C ARG A 329 5.27 6.95 20.82
N ASN A 330 5.87 6.85 19.64
CA ASN A 330 5.61 7.81 18.57
C ASN A 330 4.16 7.84 18.12
N ASP A 331 3.51 6.67 18.05
CA ASP A 331 2.09 6.59 17.69
C ASP A 331 1.20 7.17 18.79
N TYR A 332 1.53 6.90 20.05
CA TYR A 332 0.86 7.49 21.20
C TYR A 332 1.04 9.02 21.28
N ASP A 333 2.26 9.52 21.10
CA ASP A 333 2.57 10.96 21.05
C ASP A 333 1.82 11.63 19.89
N TRP A 334 1.71 10.94 18.75
CA TRP A 334 0.91 11.41 17.63
C TRP A 334 -0.58 11.50 17.97
N LEU A 335 -1.14 10.52 18.69
CA LEU A 335 -2.54 10.58 19.15
C LEU A 335 -2.77 11.78 20.08
N LEU A 336 -1.95 11.93 21.13
CA LEU A 336 -2.06 13.04 22.07
C LEU A 336 -1.97 14.40 21.37
N LYS A 337 -1.08 14.52 20.37
CA LYS A 337 -0.91 15.76 19.60
C LYS A 337 -2.13 16.09 18.73
N ASN A 338 -2.83 15.10 18.19
CA ASN A 338 -3.86 15.31 17.18
C ASN A 338 -5.30 15.10 17.67
N LYS A 339 -5.48 14.52 18.86
CA LYS A 339 -6.79 14.13 19.41
C LYS A 339 -7.84 15.24 19.32
N LYS A 340 -7.52 16.45 19.80
CA LYS A 340 -8.49 17.56 19.87
C LYS A 340 -9.20 17.86 18.55
N TRP A 341 -8.49 17.80 17.42
CA TRP A 341 -9.10 18.09 16.11
C TRP A 341 -9.67 16.83 15.46
N LEU A 342 -9.17 15.64 15.81
CA LEU A 342 -9.75 14.37 15.39
C LEU A 342 -11.10 14.11 16.06
N ASP A 343 -11.23 14.41 17.36
CA ASP A 343 -12.51 14.35 18.09
C ASP A 343 -13.57 15.21 17.40
N LEU A 344 -13.21 16.43 16.99
CA LEU A 344 -14.10 17.31 16.22
C LEU A 344 -14.56 16.70 14.89
N LEU A 345 -13.73 15.90 14.23
CA LEU A 345 -14.09 15.22 12.98
C LEU A 345 -14.95 13.97 13.24
N HIS A 346 -14.69 13.24 14.33
CA HIS A 346 -15.48 12.08 14.73
C HIS A 346 -16.85 12.44 15.29
N GLU A 347 -17.00 13.62 15.89
CA GLU A 347 -18.28 14.15 16.38
C GLU A 347 -19.23 14.57 15.24
N ILE A 348 -18.71 14.78 14.03
CA ILE A 348 -19.56 15.07 12.87
C ILE A 348 -20.20 13.78 12.38
N ASP A 349 -21.51 13.67 12.58
CA ASP A 349 -22.30 12.77 11.77
C ASP A 349 -22.43 13.36 10.36
N VAL A 350 -21.57 12.87 9.46
CA VAL A 350 -21.54 13.34 8.08
C VAL A 350 -22.88 13.10 7.39
N GLU A 351 -23.76 12.23 7.88
CA GLU A 351 -25.06 12.02 7.25
C GLU A 351 -26.10 13.07 7.64
N GLU A 352 -25.98 13.67 8.82
CA GLU A 352 -26.99 14.57 9.39
C GLU A 352 -26.62 16.07 9.28
N VAL A 353 -25.32 16.38 9.20
CA VAL A 353 -24.79 17.74 9.31
C VAL A 353 -24.75 18.47 7.96
N ASP A 354 -25.06 19.77 7.93
CA ASP A 354 -25.00 20.57 6.69
C ASP A 354 -23.57 21.06 6.32
N ASP A 355 -23.40 21.54 5.09
CA ASP A 355 -22.11 22.03 4.59
C ASP A 355 -21.56 23.22 5.39
N ALA A 356 -22.40 24.05 6.01
CA ALA A 356 -21.95 25.21 6.77
C ALA A 356 -21.26 24.78 8.07
N GLU A 357 -21.81 23.79 8.74
CA GLU A 357 -21.23 23.22 9.96
C GLU A 357 -19.96 22.42 9.67
N ILE A 358 -19.94 21.60 8.61
CA ILE A 358 -18.70 20.92 8.16
C ILE A 358 -17.59 21.93 7.88
N ASN A 359 -17.91 23.00 7.16
CA ASN A 359 -16.94 24.06 6.86
C ASN A 359 -16.38 24.75 8.11
N LYS A 360 -17.22 24.95 9.12
CA LYS A 360 -16.80 25.51 10.41
C LYS A 360 -15.82 24.56 11.11
N VAL A 361 -16.13 23.27 11.17
CA VAL A 361 -15.25 22.28 11.80
C VAL A 361 -13.94 22.16 11.05
N MET A 362 -13.96 22.04 9.72
CA MET A 362 -12.73 21.99 8.92
C MET A 362 -11.83 23.21 9.15
N LYS A 363 -12.42 24.40 9.29
CA LYS A 363 -11.66 25.61 9.60
C LYS A 363 -10.99 25.52 10.97
N MET A 364 -11.71 25.03 11.98
CA MET A 364 -11.15 24.81 13.32
C MET A 364 -10.03 23.76 13.29
N VAL A 365 -10.19 22.69 12.52
CA VAL A 365 -9.16 21.67 12.31
C VAL A 365 -7.91 22.27 11.65
N ASP A 366 -8.07 23.04 10.58
CA ASP A 366 -6.96 23.69 9.87
C ASP A 366 -6.20 24.69 10.77
N GLU A 367 -6.92 25.45 11.61
CA GLU A 367 -6.35 26.36 12.60
C GLU A 367 -5.51 25.59 13.64
N LEU A 368 -6.09 24.55 14.26
CA LEU A 368 -5.41 23.72 15.26
C LEU A 368 -4.20 22.98 14.67
N ALA A 369 -4.34 22.42 13.46
CA ALA A 369 -3.25 21.73 12.78
C ALA A 369 -2.08 22.68 12.43
N THR A 370 -2.38 23.96 12.17
CA THR A 370 -1.37 24.99 11.89
C THR A 370 -0.64 25.44 13.15
N GLU A 371 -1.36 25.67 14.25
CA GLU A 371 -0.78 26.00 15.56
C GLU A 371 0.21 24.92 16.03
N LEU A 372 -0.11 23.65 15.79
CA LEU A 372 0.73 22.50 16.10
C LEU A 372 2.00 22.39 15.24
N LYS A 373 2.05 23.05 14.08
CA LYS A 373 3.22 23.14 13.20
C LYS A 373 4.09 24.36 13.52
N THR A 374 3.51 25.46 13.98
CA THR A 374 4.21 26.72 14.28
C THR A 374 4.69 26.81 15.74
N GLY A 375 4.00 26.17 16.68
CA GLY A 375 4.39 26.10 18.10
C GLY A 375 5.71 25.36 18.40
N GLY A 376 6.27 24.65 17.41
CA GLY A 376 7.59 24.01 17.50
C GLY A 376 8.77 24.90 17.05
N LYS A 377 8.54 26.16 16.65
CA LYS A 377 9.60 27.04 16.12
C LYS A 377 9.94 28.29 16.96
N ASN A 378 9.30 28.52 18.09
CA ASN A 378 9.54 29.73 18.90
C ASN A 378 10.19 29.43 20.24
N VAL A 379 11.50 29.12 20.22
CA VAL A 379 12.44 29.56 21.26
C VAL A 379 13.78 29.87 20.58
N GLU A 380 13.88 31.05 19.95
CA GLU A 380 15.19 31.70 19.82
C GLU A 380 15.45 32.50 21.10
N PRO A 381 16.60 32.32 21.77
CA PRO A 381 16.93 33.12 22.93
C PRO A 381 17.33 34.52 22.45
N THR A 382 16.47 35.51 22.72
CA THR A 382 16.92 36.90 22.73
C THR A 382 17.93 37.06 23.86
N GLY A 383 19.16 37.42 23.48
CA GLY A 383 20.29 37.63 24.40
C GLY A 383 20.20 38.89 25.26
#